data_AF-Q1GH45-F1
#
_entry.id   AF-Q1GH45-F1
#
_cell.length_a   1.000
_cell.length_b   1.000
_cell.length_c   1.000
_cell.angle_alpha   90.00
_cell.angle_beta   90.00
_cell.angle_gamma   90.00
#
_symmetry.space_group_name_H-M   'P 1'
#
loop_
_entity.id
_entity.type
_entity.pdbx_description
1 polymer ?
#
loop_
_entity_poly.entity_id
_entity_poly.type
_entity_poly.pdbx_seq_one_letter_code
_entity_poly.pdbx_strand_id
1 'polypeptide(L)'
;MSAGVNTALYTVPAATGAAININVANHGPDAATVKIAITDGSAPADGDWIETGHSVSLANPLLRTNEPMAAGEVIYVQASTDTVDVRVSGYEEDV
;
A
#
# COMPACT_ATOMS: atom_id res chain seq x y z
N MET A 1 -6.52 -9.87 -0.03
CA MET A 1 -5.09 -10.21 0.26
C MET A 1 -5.04 -11.19 1.44
N SER A 2 -3.88 -11.67 1.91
CA SER A 2 -3.79 -12.61 3.05
C SER A 2 -3.48 -11.89 4.36
N ALA A 3 -4.20 -12.25 5.43
CA ALA A 3 -4.11 -11.66 6.76
C ALA A 3 -2.71 -11.83 7.36
N GLY A 4 -2.16 -10.74 7.89
CA GLY A 4 -0.84 -10.70 8.54
C GLY A 4 0.34 -10.84 7.60
N VAL A 5 0.12 -10.94 6.28
CA VAL A 5 1.19 -11.11 5.29
C VAL A 5 1.47 -9.79 4.57
N ASN A 6 2.75 -9.39 4.50
CA ASN A 6 3.18 -8.27 3.67
C ASN A 6 3.03 -8.64 2.20
N THR A 7 2.16 -7.92 1.49
CA THR A 7 1.90 -8.12 0.07
C THR A 7 2.56 -6.99 -0.73
N ALA A 8 3.51 -7.31 -1.61
CA ALA A 8 4.04 -6.35 -2.58
C ALA A 8 3.01 -6.11 -3.68
N LEU A 9 2.67 -4.85 -3.96
CA LEU A 9 1.61 -4.50 -4.91
C LEU A 9 2.11 -3.81 -6.18
N TYR A 10 3.18 -3.01 -6.06
CA TYR A 10 3.74 -2.25 -7.18
C TYR A 10 5.21 -1.92 -6.89
N THR A 11 6.03 -1.93 -7.93
CA THR A 11 7.45 -1.57 -7.90
C THR A 11 7.67 -0.53 -8.98
N VAL A 12 8.27 0.61 -8.62
CA VAL A 12 8.63 1.66 -9.57
C VAL A 12 9.75 1.12 -10.48
N PRO A 13 9.64 1.25 -11.81
CA PRO A 13 10.72 0.89 -12.73
C PRO A 13 12.03 1.62 -12.41
N ALA A 14 13.16 1.01 -12.77
CA ALA A 14 14.49 1.47 -12.34
C ALA A 14 14.97 2.83 -12.91
N ALA A 15 14.22 3.44 -13.82
CA ALA A 15 14.60 4.69 -14.48
C ALA A 15 13.47 5.75 -14.45
N THR A 16 12.45 5.55 -13.62
CA THR A 16 11.32 6.46 -13.50
C THR A 16 11.09 6.83 -12.03
N GLY A 17 10.49 8.01 -11.81
CA GLY A 17 9.75 8.31 -10.59
C GLY A 17 8.28 7.97 -10.79
N ALA A 18 7.53 7.81 -9.70
CA ALA A 18 6.09 7.60 -9.79
C ALA A 18 5.34 8.49 -8.79
N ALA A 19 4.16 8.95 -9.20
CA ALA A 19 3.17 9.55 -8.34
C ALA A 19 1.96 8.61 -8.27
N ILE A 20 1.78 7.94 -7.12
CA ILE A 20 0.79 6.88 -6.98
C ILE A 20 -0.29 7.20 -5.97
N ASN A 21 -1.42 6.54 -6.13
CA ASN A 21 -2.53 6.54 -5.21
C ASN A 21 -2.76 5.10 -4.74
N ILE A 22 -3.08 4.94 -3.46
CA ILE A 22 -3.35 3.64 -2.83
C ILE A 22 -4.77 3.70 -2.28
N ASN A 23 -5.67 2.92 -2.87
CA ASN A 23 -7.06 2.77 -2.41
C ASN A 23 -7.22 1.41 -1.73
N VAL A 24 -7.67 1.43 -0.48
CA VAL A 24 -7.85 0.25 0.35
C VAL A 24 -9.30 0.15 0.78
N ALA A 25 -9.95 -0.96 0.45
CA ALA A 25 -11.34 -1.23 0.83
C ALA A 25 -11.42 -2.55 1.60
N ASN A 26 -12.33 -2.61 2.56
CA ASN A 26 -12.66 -3.84 3.28
C ASN A 26 -14.06 -4.29 2.83
N HIS A 27 -14.20 -5.53 2.38
CA HIS A 27 -15.50 -6.13 2.04
C HIS A 27 -16.06 -7.02 3.15
N GLY A 28 -15.36 -7.13 4.28
CA GLY A 28 -15.76 -7.91 5.44
C GLY A 28 -16.77 -7.17 6.32
N PRO A 29 -17.54 -7.90 7.14
CA PRO A 29 -18.54 -7.32 8.02
C PRO A 29 -17.93 -6.51 9.18
N ASP A 30 -16.73 -6.90 9.64
CA ASP A 30 -16.00 -6.26 10.73
C ASP A 30 -14.87 -5.37 10.21
N ALA A 31 -14.48 -4.36 11.00
CA ALA A 31 -13.35 -3.51 10.65
C ALA A 31 -12.02 -4.28 10.65
N ALA A 32 -11.16 -3.98 9.67
CA ALA A 32 -9.81 -4.52 9.56
C ALA A 32 -8.78 -3.41 9.78
N THR A 33 -7.63 -3.73 10.35
CA THR A 33 -6.50 -2.79 10.42
C THR A 33 -5.55 -3.01 9.26
N VAL A 34 -5.04 -1.92 8.68
CA VAL A 34 -4.08 -1.96 7.58
C VAL A 34 -2.81 -1.19 7.91
N LYS A 35 -1.71 -1.64 7.31
CA LYS A 35 -0.42 -0.94 7.31
C LYS A 35 0.07 -0.79 5.87
N ILE A 36 0.67 0.35 5.55
CA ILE A 36 1.23 0.63 4.22
C ILE A 36 2.68 1.04 4.39
N ALA A 37 3.58 0.45 3.61
CA ALA A 37 4.99 0.78 3.59
C ALA A 37 5.47 1.05 2.16
N ILE A 38 6.50 1.90 2.07
CA ILE A 38 7.30 2.14 0.87
C ILE A 38 8.74 1.81 1.22
N THR A 39 9.37 0.94 0.44
CA THR A 39 10.73 0.45 0.70
C THR A 39 11.46 0.16 -0.60
N ASP A 40 12.78 0.22 -0.60
CA ASP A 40 13.64 -0.25 -1.70
C ASP A 40 14.06 -1.72 -1.56
N GLY A 41 13.62 -2.39 -0.48
CA GLY A 41 13.98 -3.75 -0.12
C GLY A 41 12.93 -4.82 -0.46
N SER A 42 13.30 -6.07 -0.19
CA SER A 42 12.40 -7.24 -0.33
C SER A 42 11.39 -7.39 0.83
N ALA A 43 11.50 -6.56 1.87
CA ALA A 43 10.57 -6.52 3.00
C ALA A 43 10.66 -5.16 3.71
N PRO A 44 9.53 -4.60 4.20
CA PRO A 44 9.55 -3.36 4.97
C PRO A 44 10.32 -3.47 6.28
N ALA A 45 11.21 -2.52 6.55
CA ALA A 45 11.74 -2.24 7.87
C ALA A 45 10.74 -1.43 8.72
N ASP A 46 11.01 -1.28 10.01
CA ASP A 46 10.12 -0.55 10.92
C ASP A 46 9.95 0.94 10.52
N GLY A 47 10.97 1.53 9.90
CA GLY A 47 10.94 2.92 9.42
C GLY A 47 10.16 3.15 8.12
N ASP A 48 9.82 2.07 7.41
CA ASP A 48 9.27 2.14 6.05
C ASP A 48 7.74 2.34 6.05
N TRP A 49 7.10 2.18 7.21
CA TRP A 49 5.65 2.24 7.35
C TRP A 49 5.16 3.69 7.40
N ILE A 50 4.54 4.14 6.30
CA ILE A 50 3.89 5.46 6.19
C ILE A 50 2.46 5.46 6.74
N GLU A 51 1.87 4.29 6.96
CA GLU A 51 0.58 4.11 7.63
C GLU A 51 0.64 2.91 8.58
N THR A 52 0.16 3.07 9.81
CA THR A 52 0.24 2.03 10.84
C THR A 52 -1.08 1.90 11.59
N GLY A 53 -1.74 0.75 11.42
CA GLY A 53 -2.92 0.38 12.22
C GLY A 53 -4.20 1.12 11.84
N HIS A 54 -4.30 1.64 10.61
CA HIS A 54 -5.51 2.33 10.15
C HIS A 54 -6.69 1.37 10.09
N SER A 55 -7.82 1.74 10.71
CA SER A 55 -9.04 0.94 10.67
C SER A 55 -9.85 1.22 9.40
N VAL A 56 -10.11 0.18 8.60
CA VAL A 56 -10.93 0.21 7.38
C VAL A 56 -12.21 -0.58 7.61
N SER A 57 -13.36 0.10 7.55
CA SER A 57 -14.69 -0.52 7.68
C SER A 57 -15.34 -0.73 6.31
N LEU A 58 -16.41 -1.55 6.25
CA LEU A 58 -17.11 -1.95 5.02
C LEU A 58 -17.56 -0.80 4.11
N ALA A 59 -17.69 0.42 4.63
CA ALA A 59 -18.19 1.59 3.91
C ALA A 59 -17.26 2.82 3.98
N ASN A 60 -16.06 2.66 4.52
CA ASN A 60 -15.11 3.76 4.67
C ASN A 60 -13.71 3.34 4.19
N PRO A 61 -13.46 3.42 2.87
CA PRO A 61 -12.17 3.06 2.31
C PRO A 61 -11.09 4.07 2.70
N LEU A 62 -9.86 3.59 2.83
CA LEU A 62 -8.69 4.44 3.00
C LEU A 62 -8.14 4.83 1.62
N LEU A 63 -7.86 6.11 1.43
CA LEU A 63 -7.20 6.62 0.23
C LEU A 63 -5.92 7.38 0.60
N ARG A 64 -4.81 7.00 -0.03
CA ARG A 64 -3.60 7.81 -0.15
C ARG A 64 -3.51 8.35 -1.55
N THR A 65 -3.20 9.63 -1.67
CA THR A 65 -3.17 10.31 -2.96
C THR A 65 -1.85 11.02 -3.18
N ASN A 66 -1.34 10.93 -4.40
CA ASN A 66 -0.14 11.63 -4.85
C ASN A 66 1.10 11.34 -3.99
N GLU A 67 1.27 10.06 -3.64
CA GLU A 67 2.45 9.59 -2.92
C GLU A 67 3.63 9.50 -3.89
N PRO A 68 4.70 10.29 -3.67
CA PRO A 68 5.88 10.23 -4.52
C PRO A 68 6.69 8.98 -4.21
N MET A 69 7.17 8.32 -5.25
CA MET A 69 8.08 7.18 -5.13
C MET A 69 9.25 7.31 -6.10
N ALA A 70 10.42 6.90 -5.63
CA ALA A 70 11.66 6.84 -6.39
C ALA A 70 11.81 5.50 -7.12
N ALA A 71 12.71 5.48 -8.11
CA ALA A 71 13.05 4.28 -8.87
C ALA A 71 13.41 3.09 -7.97
N GLY A 72 12.80 1.95 -8.23
CA GLY A 72 13.03 0.71 -7.49
C GLY A 72 12.26 0.58 -6.17
N GLU A 73 11.57 1.63 -5.70
CA GLU A 73 10.75 1.52 -4.50
C GLU A 73 9.51 0.66 -4.74
N VAL A 74 9.05 0.00 -3.68
CA VAL A 74 7.99 -0.99 -3.66
C VAL A 74 6.95 -0.62 -2.62
N ILE A 75 5.67 -0.70 -3.00
CA ILE A 75 4.55 -0.58 -2.06
C ILE A 75 4.27 -1.95 -1.46
N TYR A 76 4.32 -2.02 -0.13
CA TYR A 76 3.82 -3.15 0.64
C TYR A 76 2.57 -2.78 1.42
N VAL A 77 1.60 -3.68 1.43
CA VAL A 77 0.42 -3.56 2.30
C VAL A 77 0.26 -4.84 3.12
N GLN A 78 -0.08 -4.64 4.39
CA GLN A 78 -0.49 -5.71 5.31
C GLN A 78 -1.89 -5.37 5.84
N ALA A 79 -2.75 -6.38 5.93
CA ALA A 79 -4.07 -6.27 6.54
C ALA A 79 -4.24 -7.30 7.67
N SER A 80 -5.08 -7.02 8.65
CA SER A 80 -5.40 -7.96 9.73
C SER A 80 -6.38 -9.06 9.32
N THR A 81 -7.03 -8.94 8.16
CA THR A 81 -8.03 -9.89 7.65
C THR A 81 -7.82 -10.13 6.16
N ASP A 82 -8.40 -11.23 5.66
CA ASP A 82 -8.36 -11.57 4.23
C ASP A 82 -9.34 -10.74 3.38
N THR A 83 -10.18 -9.94 4.04
CA THR A 83 -11.30 -9.21 3.43
C THR A 83 -10.92 -7.84 2.89
N VAL A 84 -9.63 -7.51 2.91
CA VAL A 84 -9.10 -6.25 2.40
C VAL A 84 -8.65 -6.43 0.94
N ASP A 85 -9.06 -5.49 0.11
CA ASP A 85 -8.66 -5.33 -1.28
C ASP A 85 -7.92 -4.00 -1.45
N VAL A 86 -6.89 -3.99 -2.30
CA VAL A 86 -6.07 -2.80 -2.54
C VAL A 86 -5.93 -2.57 -4.03
N ARG A 87 -6.04 -1.31 -4.44
CA ARG A 87 -5.75 -0.83 -5.78
C ARG A 87 -4.68 0.25 -5.74
N VAL A 88 -3.62 0.04 -6.50
CA VAL A 88 -2.61 1.06 -6.80
C VAL A 88 -2.91 1.64 -8.18
N SER A 89 -2.86 2.97 -8.30
CA SER A 89 -3.03 3.67 -9.57
C SER A 89 -2.27 4.98 -9.57
N GLY A 90 -1.63 5.32 -10.69
CA GLY A 90 -0.84 6.53 -10.80
C GLY A 90 -0.23 6.66 -12.19
N TYR A 91 0.80 7.48 -12.28
CA TYR A 91 1.60 7.63 -13.48
C TYR A 91 3.09 7.59 -13.11
N GLU A 92 3.89 7.18 -14.09
CA GLU A 92 5.35 7.17 -14.03
C GLU A 92 5.88 8.31 -14.90
N GLU A 93 6.97 8.94 -14.46
CA GLU A 93 7.67 9.97 -15.22
C GLU A 93 9.16 9.64 -15.27
N ASP A 94 9.79 9.92 -16.40
CA ASP A 94 11.25 9.87 -16.51
C ASP A 94 11.87 10.90 -15.54
N VAL A 95 12.94 10.49 -14.86
CA VAL A 95 13.69 11.31 -13.89
C VAL A 95 14.85 12.07 -14.53
#